data_AF-A0A971C646-F1
#
_entry.id   AF-A0A971C646-F1
#
_cell.length_a   1.000
_cell.length_b   1.000
_cell.length_c   1.000
_cell.angle_alpha   90.00
_cell.angle_beta   90.00
_cell.angle_gamma   90.00
#
_symmetry.space_group_name_H-M   'P 1'
#
loop_
_entity.id
_entity.type
_entity.pdbx_description
1 polymer ?
#
loop_
_entity_poly.entity_id
_entity_poly.type
_entity_poly.pdbx_seq_one_letter_code
_entity_poly.pdbx_strand_id
1 'polypeptide(L)'
;MLREIMISFLLEGDACASIKYRVQKEILKESQDTLNMRVLHSGILDDIRVKNIIENQKQDGWLGESFHGEDSMEASIRFLLERGLGSNDAVISRAFEALERDSSDFPREFKKVGSVLDSRGFGGSESIRAALFAQAGLEEKDFVRYEVEK
;
A
#
# COMPACT_ATOMS: atom_id res chain seq x y z
N MET A 1 -6.78 3.61 -31.27
CA MET A 1 -6.92 5.08 -31.29
C MET A 1 -7.32 5.64 -29.93
N LEU A 2 -8.44 5.19 -29.33
CA LEU A 2 -8.88 5.69 -28.01
C LEU A 2 -7.86 5.49 -26.87
N ARG A 3 -7.20 4.31 -26.82
CA ARG A 3 -6.15 4.01 -25.84
C ARG A 3 -5.03 5.07 -25.83
N GLU A 4 -4.44 5.33 -26.99
CA GLU A 4 -3.33 6.28 -27.10
C GLU A 4 -3.77 7.71 -26.75
N ILE A 5 -4.97 8.11 -27.16
CA ILE A 5 -5.55 9.41 -26.78
C ILE A 5 -5.66 9.54 -25.27
N MET A 6 -6.16 8.52 -24.58
CA MET A 6 -6.27 8.53 -23.12
C MET A 6 -4.91 8.56 -22.43
N ILE A 7 -3.92 7.81 -22.94
CA ILE A 7 -2.57 7.80 -22.38
C ILE A 7 -1.92 9.18 -22.54
N SER A 8 -1.95 9.77 -23.74
CA SER A 8 -1.44 11.12 -23.96
C SER A 8 -2.16 12.14 -23.08
N PHE A 9 -3.49 12.07 -22.95
CA PHE A 9 -4.25 12.97 -22.07
C PHE A 9 -3.76 12.91 -20.62
N LEU A 10 -3.51 11.70 -20.08
CA LEU A 10 -3.05 11.53 -18.71
C LEU A 10 -1.58 11.96 -18.52
N LEU A 11 -0.71 11.73 -19.51
CA LEU A 11 0.71 12.02 -19.39
C LEU A 11 1.06 13.48 -19.68
N GLU A 12 0.44 14.07 -20.71
CA GLU A 12 0.73 15.41 -21.20
C GLU A 12 -0.13 16.48 -20.50
N GLY A 13 -1.28 16.10 -19.94
CA GLY A 13 -2.16 17.00 -19.19
C GLY A 13 -1.71 17.25 -17.73
N ASP A 14 -2.61 17.82 -16.94
CA ASP A 14 -2.37 18.23 -15.55
C ASP A 14 -2.57 17.10 -14.52
N ALA A 15 -2.51 15.84 -14.94
CA ALA A 15 -2.61 14.72 -14.00
C ALA A 15 -1.46 14.78 -12.97
N CYS A 16 -1.77 14.38 -11.73
CA CYS A 16 -0.77 14.38 -10.67
C CYS A 16 0.34 13.35 -10.94
N ALA A 17 1.46 13.50 -10.23
CA ALA A 17 2.63 12.62 -10.36
C ALA A 17 2.27 11.14 -10.17
N SER A 18 1.35 10.82 -9.25
CA SER A 18 0.86 9.46 -9.01
C SER A 18 0.21 8.83 -10.24
N ILE A 19 -0.71 9.54 -10.91
CA ILE A 19 -1.38 9.01 -12.10
C ILE A 19 -0.36 8.80 -13.22
N LYS A 20 0.50 9.81 -13.46
CA LYS A 20 1.54 9.73 -14.49
C LYS A 20 2.50 8.57 -14.24
N TYR A 21 2.95 8.40 -12.99
CA TYR A 21 3.83 7.31 -12.57
C TYR A 21 3.20 5.95 -12.82
N ARG A 22 1.95 5.75 -12.43
CA ARG A 22 1.26 4.45 -12.59
C ARG A 22 0.96 4.15 -14.05
N VAL A 23 0.60 5.14 -14.87
CA VAL A 23 0.45 4.94 -16.33
C VAL A 23 1.79 4.48 -16.94
N GLN A 24 2.89 5.15 -16.60
CA GLN A 24 4.22 4.76 -17.10
C GLN A 24 4.63 3.35 -16.65
N LYS A 25 4.54 3.07 -15.34
CA LYS A 25 4.93 1.78 -14.74
C LYS A 25 4.04 0.62 -15.18
N GLU A 26 2.72 0.77 -15.05
CA GLU A 26 1.79 -0.37 -15.12
C GLU A 26 1.25 -0.59 -16.53
N ILE A 27 1.06 0.50 -17.31
CA ILE A 27 0.48 0.43 -18.66
C ILE A 27 1.56 0.44 -19.74
N LEU A 28 2.58 1.30 -19.60
CA LEU A 28 3.67 1.41 -20.56
C LEU A 28 4.90 0.57 -20.22
N LYS A 29 4.93 -0.03 -19.02
CA LYS A 29 6.02 -0.90 -18.52
C LYS A 29 7.38 -0.19 -18.53
N GLU A 30 7.39 1.13 -18.28
CA GLU A 30 8.63 1.87 -18.10
C GLU A 30 9.37 1.37 -16.86
N SER A 31 10.69 1.17 -16.99
CA SER A 31 11.54 0.81 -15.85
C SER A 31 11.56 1.94 -14.83
N GLN A 32 11.48 1.61 -13.54
CA GLN A 32 11.53 2.60 -12.46
C GLN A 32 12.89 3.30 -12.35
N ASP A 33 13.93 2.75 -13.00
CA ASP A 33 15.30 3.30 -13.00
C ASP A 33 15.50 4.44 -14.01
N THR A 34 14.48 4.82 -14.78
CA THR A 34 14.61 5.97 -15.68
C THR A 34 14.59 7.29 -14.90
N LEU A 35 15.13 8.34 -15.52
CA LEU A 35 15.07 9.68 -14.93
C LEU A 35 13.62 10.16 -14.77
N ASN A 36 12.76 9.90 -15.76
CA ASN A 36 11.35 10.27 -15.73
C ASN A 36 10.63 9.62 -14.53
N MET A 37 10.84 8.32 -14.31
CA MET A 37 10.23 7.61 -13.20
C MET A 37 10.70 8.11 -11.83
N ARG A 38 11.99 8.46 -11.70
CA ARG A 38 12.51 9.09 -10.48
C ARG A 38 11.91 10.47 -10.20
N VAL A 39 11.73 11.29 -11.24
CA VAL A 39 11.10 12.62 -11.11
C VAL A 39 9.65 12.48 -10.68
N LEU A 40 8.89 11.58 -11.31
CA LEU A 40 7.50 11.30 -10.93
C LEU A 40 7.42 10.75 -9.51
N HIS A 41 8.33 9.86 -9.12
CA HIS A 41 8.40 9.34 -7.75
C HIS A 41 8.65 10.45 -6.72
N SER A 42 9.62 11.34 -6.98
CA SER A 42 9.85 12.51 -6.13
C SER A 42 8.59 13.38 -6.00
N GLY A 43 7.87 13.59 -7.11
CA GLY A 43 6.60 14.32 -7.09
C GLY A 43 5.50 13.66 -6.26
N ILE A 44 5.49 12.32 -6.15
CA ILE A 44 4.58 11.61 -5.24
C ILE A 44 4.99 11.85 -3.78
N LEU A 45 6.29 11.75 -3.48
CA LEU A 45 6.82 12.05 -2.15
C LEU A 45 6.61 13.50 -1.74
N ASP A 46 6.40 14.40 -2.71
CA ASP A 46 6.10 15.80 -2.46
C ASP A 46 4.62 16.11 -2.18
N ASP A 47 3.69 15.18 -2.42
CA ASP A 47 2.27 15.33 -2.08
C ASP A 47 2.10 15.47 -0.56
N ILE A 48 1.37 16.50 -0.13
CA ILE A 48 1.22 16.84 1.29
C ILE A 48 0.62 15.71 2.12
N ARG A 49 -0.28 14.89 1.56
CA ARG A 49 -0.89 13.76 2.28
C ARG A 49 0.10 12.61 2.40
N VAL A 50 0.92 12.37 1.37
CA VAL A 50 1.99 11.37 1.41
C VAL A 50 3.02 11.76 2.47
N LYS A 51 3.49 13.03 2.46
CA LYS A 51 4.40 13.56 3.48
C LYS A 51 3.85 13.38 4.89
N ASN A 52 2.61 13.79 5.13
CA ASN A 52 1.98 13.68 6.44
C ASN A 52 1.95 12.23 6.94
N ILE A 53 1.65 11.25 6.08
CA ILE A 53 1.65 9.84 6.48
C ILE A 53 3.08 9.37 6.81
N ILE A 54 4.07 9.72 5.98
CA ILE A 54 5.47 9.33 6.18
C ILE A 54 6.04 9.92 7.47
N GLU A 55 5.81 11.21 7.71
CA GLU A 55 6.34 11.94 8.87
C GLU A 55 5.72 11.47 10.19
N ASN A 56 4.49 10.96 10.17
CA ASN A 56 3.81 10.41 11.34
C ASN A 56 4.05 8.91 11.55
N GLN A 57 4.92 8.27 10.76
CA GLN A 57 5.28 6.86 11.00
C GLN A 57 5.98 6.70 12.34
N LYS A 58 5.43 5.84 13.20
CA LYS A 58 5.96 5.56 14.53
C LYS A 58 7.34 4.88 14.45
N GLN A 59 8.10 4.92 15.55
CA GLN A 59 9.45 4.34 15.58
C GLN A 59 9.46 2.85 15.21
N ASP A 60 8.42 2.13 15.62
CA ASP A 60 8.24 0.72 15.36
C ASP A 60 7.70 0.41 13.95
N GLY A 61 7.56 1.42 13.07
CA GLY A 61 7.07 1.26 11.71
C GLY A 61 5.55 1.39 11.56
N TRP A 62 4.81 1.49 12.66
CA TRP A 62 3.35 1.60 12.62
C TRP A 62 2.87 2.93 12.03
N LEU A 63 1.79 2.87 11.24
CA LEU A 63 1.10 4.02 10.65
C LEU A 63 -0.30 4.15 11.26
N GLY A 64 -0.65 5.36 11.67
CA GLY A 64 -1.93 5.67 12.31
C GLY A 64 -2.08 5.17 13.74
N GLU A 65 -3.30 5.18 14.26
CA GLU A 65 -3.61 4.85 15.66
C GLU A 65 -4.21 3.44 15.84
N SER A 66 -4.77 2.88 14.77
CA SER A 66 -5.34 1.53 14.80
C SER A 66 -4.87 0.66 13.63
N PHE A 67 -5.30 -0.61 13.59
CA PHE A 67 -5.02 -1.48 12.46
C PHE A 67 -5.96 -1.22 11.28
N HIS A 68 -7.27 -1.09 11.58
CA HIS A 68 -8.35 -0.91 10.61
C HIS A 68 -9.21 0.31 11.00
N GLY A 69 -9.63 1.11 10.02
CA GLY A 69 -10.40 2.34 10.22
C GLY A 69 -9.84 3.54 9.43
N GLU A 70 -10.27 4.75 9.77
CA GLU A 70 -9.85 5.98 9.06
C GLU A 70 -8.36 6.32 9.31
N ASP A 71 -7.97 6.47 10.57
CA ASP A 71 -6.57 6.71 10.97
C ASP A 71 -5.89 5.39 11.34
N SER A 72 -5.61 4.58 10.32
CA SER A 72 -5.17 3.21 10.50
C SER A 72 -3.99 2.79 9.62
N MET A 73 -3.35 1.71 10.06
CA MET A 73 -2.28 1.03 9.33
C MET A 73 -2.73 0.59 7.94
N GLU A 74 -3.92 -0.02 7.84
CA GLU A 74 -4.48 -0.42 6.55
C GLU A 74 -4.71 0.77 5.63
N ALA A 75 -5.43 1.79 6.09
CA ALA A 75 -5.77 2.95 5.27
C ALA A 75 -4.51 3.67 4.76
N SER A 76 -3.50 3.81 5.62
CA SER A 76 -2.23 4.43 5.28
C SER A 76 -1.46 3.63 4.23
N ILE A 77 -1.29 2.32 4.43
CA ILE A 77 -0.58 1.46 3.46
C ILE A 77 -1.30 1.47 2.11
N ARG A 78 -2.63 1.26 2.09
CA ARG A 78 -3.41 1.28 0.85
C ARG A 78 -3.25 2.60 0.11
N PHE A 79 -3.39 3.72 0.83
CA PHE A 79 -3.25 5.04 0.24
C PHE A 79 -1.89 5.21 -0.43
N LEU A 80 -0.80 4.86 0.25
CA LEU A 80 0.56 4.99 -0.27
C LEU A 80 0.80 4.07 -1.48
N LEU A 81 0.40 2.79 -1.40
CA LEU A 81 0.51 1.85 -2.52
C LEU A 81 -0.28 2.35 -3.74
N GLU A 82 -1.48 2.88 -3.53
CA GLU A 82 -2.29 3.45 -4.60
C GLU A 82 -1.68 4.69 -5.24
N ARG A 83 -0.84 5.43 -4.50
CA ARG A 83 -0.10 6.57 -5.03
C ARG A 83 1.07 6.14 -5.91
N GLY A 84 1.57 4.91 -5.74
CA GLY A 84 2.64 4.33 -6.55
C GLY A 84 3.88 3.94 -5.76
N LEU A 85 3.89 4.15 -4.43
CA LEU A 85 4.93 3.59 -3.56
C LEU A 85 4.85 2.06 -3.56
N GLY A 86 5.95 1.39 -3.26
CA GLY A 86 6.05 -0.07 -3.20
C GLY A 86 6.94 -0.55 -2.06
N SER A 87 7.17 -1.85 -2.01
CA SER A 87 7.97 -2.51 -0.96
C SER A 87 9.42 -1.99 -0.86
N ASN A 88 9.96 -1.38 -1.91
CA ASN A 88 11.28 -0.75 -1.91
C ASN A 88 11.31 0.62 -1.21
N ASP A 89 10.15 1.23 -0.94
CA ASP A 89 10.06 2.49 -0.20
C ASP A 89 10.18 2.23 1.30
N ALA A 90 11.09 2.95 1.96
CA ALA A 90 11.41 2.72 3.38
C ALA A 90 10.18 2.79 4.29
N VAL A 91 9.23 3.71 4.03
CA VAL A 91 7.98 3.81 4.80
C VAL A 91 7.14 2.54 4.67
N ILE A 92 7.04 1.97 3.47
CA ILE A 92 6.26 0.77 3.18
C ILE A 92 6.95 -0.45 3.78
N SER A 93 8.27 -0.60 3.54
CA SER A 93 9.07 -1.70 4.08
C SER A 93 8.95 -1.77 5.62
N ARG A 94 9.13 -0.65 6.32
CA ARG A 94 8.98 -0.60 7.79
C ARG A 94 7.56 -0.90 8.26
N ALA A 95 6.54 -0.49 7.50
CA ALA A 95 5.16 -0.80 7.83
C ALA A 95 4.88 -2.31 7.71
N PHE A 96 5.40 -2.96 6.66
CA PHE A 96 5.29 -4.40 6.50
C PHE A 96 6.07 -5.17 7.56
N GLU A 97 7.28 -4.73 7.94
CA GLU A 97 8.01 -5.30 9.08
C GLU A 97 7.21 -5.25 10.39
N ALA A 98 6.46 -4.16 10.62
CA ALA A 98 5.56 -4.06 11.78
C ALA A 98 4.39 -5.06 11.69
N LEU A 99 3.87 -5.33 10.48
CA LEU A 99 2.78 -6.28 10.25
C LEU A 99 3.22 -7.75 10.22
N GLU A 100 4.51 -8.03 10.02
CA GLU A 100 5.08 -9.38 10.09
C GLU A 100 5.28 -9.88 11.52
N ARG A 101 5.20 -8.99 12.51
CA ARG A 101 5.22 -9.38 13.93
C ARG A 101 4.07 -10.34 14.24
N ASP A 102 4.23 -11.08 15.33
CA ASP A 102 3.20 -12.00 15.81
C ASP A 102 1.88 -11.24 16.00
N SER A 103 0.79 -11.76 15.42
CA SER A 103 -0.51 -11.07 15.50
C SER A 103 -1.08 -11.03 16.91
N SER A 104 -0.55 -11.85 17.82
CA SER A 104 -0.76 -11.74 19.26
C SER A 104 -0.18 -10.48 19.90
N ASP A 105 0.55 -9.64 19.18
CA ASP A 105 1.02 -8.32 19.63
C ASP A 105 0.14 -7.16 19.15
N PHE A 106 -0.81 -7.40 18.24
CA PHE A 106 -1.62 -6.33 17.65
C PHE A 106 -2.68 -5.74 18.60
N PRO A 107 -3.20 -4.53 18.28
CA PRO A 107 -4.26 -3.88 19.05
C PRO A 107 -5.50 -4.75 19.27
N ARG A 108 -6.28 -4.42 20.30
CA ARG A 108 -7.50 -5.18 20.66
C ARG A 108 -8.51 -5.34 19.54
N GLU A 109 -8.61 -4.36 18.65
CA GLU A 109 -9.50 -4.38 17.48
C GLU A 109 -9.17 -5.55 16.54
N PHE A 110 -7.87 -5.77 16.31
CA PHE A 110 -7.34 -6.90 15.54
C PHE A 110 -7.80 -8.23 16.13
N LYS A 111 -7.74 -8.35 17.47
CA LYS A 111 -7.95 -9.61 18.17
C LYS A 111 -9.40 -9.95 18.49
N LYS A 112 -10.28 -8.96 18.71
CA LYS A 112 -11.65 -9.23 19.16
C LYS A 112 -12.61 -9.47 18.01
N VAL A 113 -12.82 -8.45 17.18
CA VAL A 113 -13.76 -8.54 16.07
C VAL A 113 -13.10 -9.26 14.89
N GLY A 114 -11.83 -8.93 14.61
CA GLY A 114 -11.04 -9.56 13.56
C GLY A 114 -11.04 -11.09 13.65
N SER A 115 -10.59 -11.65 14.77
CA SER A 115 -10.54 -13.11 14.96
C SER A 115 -11.90 -13.82 14.81
N VAL A 116 -12.99 -13.18 15.25
CA VAL A 116 -14.35 -13.73 15.09
C VAL A 116 -14.75 -13.75 13.61
N LEU A 117 -14.43 -12.69 12.87
CA LEU A 117 -14.68 -12.64 11.43
C LEU A 117 -13.81 -13.63 10.65
N ASP A 118 -12.52 -13.74 11.01
CA ASP A 118 -11.58 -14.68 10.42
C ASP A 118 -12.05 -16.13 10.62
N SER A 119 -12.45 -16.50 11.85
CA SER A 119 -12.93 -17.86 12.16
C SER A 119 -14.23 -18.25 11.45
N ARG A 120 -14.98 -17.28 10.93
CA ARG A 120 -16.21 -17.49 10.16
C ARG A 120 -16.04 -17.33 8.65
N GLY A 121 -14.83 -17.04 8.19
CA GLY A 121 -14.56 -16.80 6.77
C GLY A 121 -15.20 -15.52 6.23
N PHE A 122 -15.54 -14.55 7.10
CA PHE A 122 -16.14 -13.26 6.68
C PHE A 122 -15.12 -12.17 6.38
N GLY A 123 -13.83 -12.47 6.48
CA GLY A 123 -12.74 -11.52 6.25
C GLY A 123 -12.47 -10.67 7.48
N GLY A 124 -11.61 -11.16 8.37
CA GLY A 124 -11.18 -10.44 9.57
C GLY A 124 -9.81 -9.81 9.41
N SER A 125 -9.10 -9.65 10.52
CA SER A 125 -7.86 -8.89 10.54
C SER A 125 -6.72 -9.63 9.84
N GLU A 126 -6.71 -10.96 9.88
CA GLU A 126 -5.74 -11.75 9.11
C GLU A 126 -6.01 -11.65 7.60
N SER A 127 -7.27 -11.70 7.17
CA SER A 127 -7.61 -11.50 5.76
C SER A 127 -7.26 -10.10 5.26
N ILE A 128 -7.51 -9.06 6.07
CA ILE A 128 -7.10 -7.68 5.74
C ILE A 128 -5.58 -7.59 5.66
N ARG A 129 -4.86 -8.17 6.63
CA ARG A 129 -3.40 -8.20 6.63
C ARG A 129 -2.87 -8.87 5.36
N ALA A 130 -3.36 -10.07 5.04
CA ALA A 130 -2.98 -10.79 3.83
C ALA A 130 -3.24 -9.97 2.56
N ALA A 131 -4.38 -9.28 2.48
CA ALA A 131 -4.73 -8.43 1.33
C ALA A 131 -3.74 -7.26 1.15
N LEU A 132 -3.22 -6.67 2.23
CA LEU A 132 -2.20 -5.63 2.15
C LEU A 132 -0.89 -6.15 1.58
N PHE A 133 -0.41 -7.31 2.05
CA PHE A 133 0.81 -7.93 1.52
C PHE A 133 0.64 -8.31 0.05
N ALA A 134 -0.50 -8.91 -0.32
CA ALA A 134 -0.80 -9.21 -1.71
C ALA A 134 -0.82 -7.94 -2.59
N GLN A 135 -1.45 -6.86 -2.13
CA GLN A 135 -1.46 -5.59 -2.87
C GLN A 135 -0.05 -5.01 -3.09
N ALA A 136 0.90 -5.30 -2.19
CA ALA A 136 2.29 -4.90 -2.33
C ALA A 136 3.15 -5.86 -3.19
N GLY A 137 2.57 -6.93 -3.74
CA GLY A 137 3.28 -7.94 -4.52
C GLY A 137 4.09 -8.92 -3.65
N LEU A 138 3.60 -9.21 -2.44
CA LEU A 138 4.22 -10.12 -1.46
C LEU A 138 3.33 -11.36 -1.22
N GLU A 139 2.68 -11.87 -2.27
CA GLU A 139 1.75 -13.00 -2.23
C GLU A 139 2.41 -14.33 -1.88
N GLU A 140 3.74 -14.41 -1.94
CA GLU A 140 4.49 -15.65 -1.69
C GLU A 140 4.56 -16.05 -0.21
N LYS A 141 4.19 -15.17 0.71
CA LYS A 141 4.25 -15.43 2.16
C LYS A 141 3.20 -16.45 2.57
N ASP A 142 3.59 -17.38 3.45
CA ASP A 142 2.75 -18.53 3.85
C ASP A 142 1.38 -18.10 4.40
N PHE A 143 1.33 -17.09 5.28
CA PHE A 143 0.07 -16.61 5.84
C PHE A 143 -0.81 -15.92 4.80
N VAL A 144 -0.23 -15.32 3.76
CA VAL A 144 -0.99 -14.70 2.66
C VAL A 144 -1.64 -15.77 1.81
N ARG A 145 -0.88 -16.81 1.43
CA ARG A 145 -1.43 -17.96 0.68
C ARG A 145 -2.52 -18.67 1.46
N TYR A 146 -2.30 -18.91 2.75
CA TYR A 146 -3.30 -19.51 3.63
C TYR A 146 -4.63 -18.73 3.60
N GLU A 147 -4.57 -17.40 3.66
CA GLU A 147 -5.78 -16.56 3.64
C GLU A 147 -6.46 -16.48 2.27
N VAL A 148 -5.72 -16.69 1.17
CA VAL A 148 -6.26 -16.69 -0.21
C VAL A 148 -6.87 -18.03 -0.60
N GLU A 149 -6.31 -19.13 -0.09
CA GLU A 149 -6.68 -20.50 -0.47
C GLU A 149 -7.73 -21.16 0.44
N LYS A 150 -8.10 -20.49 1.55
CA LYS A 150 -9.07 -21.01 2.54
C LYS A 150 -10.51 -21.13 2.05
#